data_AF-A0A1Y5I540-F1
#
_entry.id   AF-A0A1Y5I540-F1
#
_cell.length_a   1.000
_cell.length_b   1.000
_cell.length_c   1.000
_cell.angle_alpha   90.00
_cell.angle_beta   90.00
_cell.angle_gamma   90.00
#
_symmetry.space_group_name_H-M   'P 1'
#
loop_
_entity.id
_entity.type
_entity.pdbx_description
1 polymer ?
#
loop_
_entity_poly.entity_id
_entity_poly.type
_entity_poly.pdbx_seq_one_letter_code
_entity_poly.pdbx_strand_id
1 'polypeptide(L)'
;MKRALISLSALSIAALPALAETKDFPVGSFSSIDVKGGIKVLYETGAETTVIVEQAEGDFSDISIETDDGELQIGRESLGFLKSLRANLHVDLVEGDLRVKVNGKRKPSYTVIVTSPSISELD
;
A
#
# COMPACT_ATOMS: atom_id res chain seq x y z
N MET A 1 -25.75 -3.91 58.63
CA MET A 1 -24.69 -4.22 57.65
C MET A 1 -25.33 -4.24 56.26
N LYS A 2 -25.10 -3.22 55.43
CA LYS A 2 -25.67 -3.14 54.07
C LYS A 2 -24.67 -3.72 53.07
N ARG A 3 -25.10 -4.77 52.35
CA ARG A 3 -24.33 -5.49 51.34
C ARG A 3 -24.32 -4.67 50.05
N ALA A 4 -23.15 -4.23 49.61
CA ALA A 4 -23.00 -3.56 48.32
C ALA A 4 -22.94 -4.61 47.20
N LEU A 5 -23.86 -4.49 46.25
CA LEU A 5 -23.90 -5.27 45.02
C LEU A 5 -22.78 -4.76 44.11
N ILE A 6 -21.82 -5.63 43.78
CA ILE A 6 -20.76 -5.34 42.81
C ILE A 6 -21.37 -5.52 41.42
N SER A 7 -21.58 -4.41 40.70
CA SER A 7 -22.03 -4.44 39.31
C SER A 7 -20.90 -4.93 38.42
N LEU A 8 -21.12 -6.05 37.74
CA LEU A 8 -20.24 -6.58 36.70
C LEU A 8 -20.35 -5.69 35.46
N SER A 9 -19.41 -4.78 35.27
CA SER A 9 -19.33 -3.93 34.08
C SER A 9 -19.07 -4.79 32.85
N ALA A 10 -19.95 -4.67 31.85
CA ALA A 10 -19.84 -5.33 30.56
C ALA A 10 -18.54 -4.93 29.85
N LEU A 11 -17.73 -5.92 29.46
CA LEU A 11 -16.59 -5.71 28.57
C LEU A 11 -17.14 -5.36 27.18
N SER A 12 -17.13 -4.06 26.86
CA SER A 12 -17.33 -3.56 25.51
C SER A 12 -16.24 -4.13 24.61
N ILE A 13 -16.62 -5.00 23.66
CA ILE A 13 -15.74 -5.43 22.57
C ILE A 13 -15.52 -4.19 21.71
N ALA A 14 -14.38 -3.54 21.86
CA ALA A 14 -13.95 -2.47 20.98
C ALA A 14 -13.82 -3.06 19.56
N ALA A 15 -14.55 -2.49 18.60
CA ALA A 15 -14.33 -2.75 17.20
C ALA A 15 -12.90 -2.32 16.88
N LEU A 16 -12.01 -3.29 16.61
CA LEU A 16 -10.70 -3.00 16.07
C LEU A 16 -10.92 -2.29 14.72
N PRO A 17 -10.21 -1.18 14.44
CA PRO A 17 -10.21 -0.63 13.10
C PRO A 17 -9.77 -1.75 12.16
N ALA A 18 -10.39 -1.86 10.98
CA ALA A 18 -9.93 -2.77 9.95
C ALA A 18 -8.44 -2.47 9.72
N LEU A 19 -7.57 -3.35 10.24
CA LEU A 19 -6.13 -3.19 10.07
C LEU A 19 -5.89 -3.37 8.58
N ALA A 20 -5.44 -2.31 7.91
CA ALA A 20 -4.84 -2.47 6.60
C ALA A 20 -3.72 -3.51 6.78
N GLU A 21 -3.80 -4.59 6.02
CA GLU A 21 -2.77 -5.61 6.07
C GLU A 21 -1.50 -5.04 5.47
N THR A 22 -0.37 -5.36 6.10
CA THR A 22 0.94 -4.92 5.67
C THR A 22 1.80 -6.11 5.29
N LYS A 23 2.60 -5.96 4.24
CA LYS A 23 3.54 -6.97 3.78
C LYS A 23 4.89 -6.34 3.47
N ASP A 24 5.93 -6.92 4.06
CA ASP A 24 7.32 -6.53 3.81
C ASP A 24 7.84 -7.21 2.54
N PHE A 25 8.51 -6.44 1.69
CA PHE A 25 9.15 -6.93 0.47
C PHE A 25 10.67 -6.74 0.59
N PRO A 26 11.46 -7.83 0.57
CA PRO A 26 12.90 -7.71 0.55
C PRO A 26 13.33 -7.14 -0.81
N VAL A 27 13.99 -5.98 -0.79
CA VAL A 27 14.49 -5.33 -1.99
C VAL A 27 16.00 -5.09 -1.89
N GLY A 28 16.65 -4.99 -3.04
CA GLY A 28 18.06 -4.62 -3.10
C GLY A 28 18.28 -3.14 -2.82
N SER A 29 19.55 -2.71 -2.89
CA SER A 29 19.85 -1.28 -2.95
C SER A 29 19.37 -0.70 -4.28
N PHE A 30 18.73 0.46 -4.24
CA PHE A 30 18.26 1.21 -5.41
C PHE A 30 18.65 2.69 -5.29
N SER A 31 18.79 3.36 -6.42
CA SER A 31 19.05 4.80 -6.54
C SER A 31 17.90 5.58 -7.19
N SER A 32 16.94 4.87 -7.78
CA SER A 32 15.80 5.41 -8.52
C SER A 32 14.55 4.58 -8.22
N ILE A 33 13.36 5.18 -8.33
CA ILE A 33 12.06 4.52 -8.11
C ILE A 33 11.19 4.76 -9.33
N ASP A 34 10.70 3.69 -9.97
CA ASP A 34 9.75 3.75 -11.08
C ASP A 34 8.40 3.18 -10.63
N VAL A 35 7.35 3.99 -10.71
CA VAL A 35 6.01 3.66 -10.19
C VAL A 35 5.00 3.54 -11.32
N LYS A 36 4.45 2.34 -11.49
CA LYS A 36 3.48 2.02 -12.54
C LYS A 36 2.15 1.54 -11.96
N GLY A 37 1.05 2.06 -12.52
CA GLY A 37 -0.27 1.45 -12.32
C GLY A 37 -1.02 1.90 -11.07
N GLY A 38 -1.22 3.22 -10.88
CA GLY A 38 -2.13 3.71 -9.85
C GLY A 38 -1.80 3.15 -8.45
N ILE A 39 -0.58 3.38 -8.01
CA ILE A 39 -0.06 3.03 -6.69
C ILE A 39 0.29 4.33 -5.96
N LYS A 40 0.03 4.39 -4.66
CA LYS A 40 0.44 5.52 -3.83
C LYS A 40 1.78 5.17 -3.21
N VAL A 41 2.81 5.98 -3.47
CA VAL A 41 4.13 5.78 -2.85
C VAL A 41 4.36 6.85 -1.80
N LEU A 42 4.73 6.42 -0.60
CA LEU A 42 5.19 7.24 0.51
C LEU A 42 6.68 7.00 0.67
N TYR A 43 7.48 8.00 0.32
CA TYR A 43 8.92 7.92 0.47
C TYR A 43 9.35 8.55 1.78
N GLU A 44 10.11 7.79 2.58
CA GLU A 44 10.69 8.20 3.84
C GLU A 44 12.21 8.04 3.82
N THR A 45 12.93 8.96 4.45
CA THR A 45 14.39 8.84 4.56
C THR A 45 14.76 8.13 5.85
N GLY A 46 15.47 7.01 5.74
CA GLY A 46 15.89 6.18 6.88
C GLY A 46 17.31 5.63 6.71
N ALA A 47 17.87 5.06 7.77
CA ALA A 47 19.20 4.46 7.73
C ALA A 47 19.24 3.11 6.98
N GLU A 48 18.08 2.44 6.91
CA GLU A 48 17.92 1.13 6.29
C GLU A 48 16.94 1.22 5.12
N THR A 49 17.12 0.32 4.15
CA THR A 49 16.24 0.20 3.00
C THR A 49 15.11 -0.78 3.31
N THR A 50 13.88 -0.30 3.32
CA THR A 50 12.68 -1.10 3.62
C THR A 50 11.57 -0.74 2.66
N VAL A 51 10.85 -1.75 2.15
CA VAL A 51 9.66 -1.54 1.32
C VAL A 51 8.50 -2.31 1.94
N ILE A 52 7.48 -1.58 2.34
CA ILE A 52 6.28 -2.10 3.01
C ILE A 52 5.08 -1.75 2.15
N VAL A 53 4.23 -2.73 1.89
CA VAL A 53 2.98 -2.52 1.16
C VAL A 53 1.83 -2.62 2.12
N GLU A 54 0.97 -1.61 2.13
CA GLU A 54 -0.28 -1.59 2.87
C GLU A 54 -1.48 -1.69 1.92
N GLN A 55 -2.44 -2.54 2.28
CA GLN A 55 -3.70 -2.72 1.55
C GLN A 55 -4.84 -3.13 2.49
N ALA A 56 -6.05 -2.64 2.22
CA ALA A 56 -7.22 -2.94 3.05
C ALA A 56 -7.79 -4.36 2.90
N GLU A 57 -7.52 -5.06 1.79
CA GLU A 57 -8.12 -6.37 1.46
C GLU A 57 -7.19 -7.56 1.71
N GLY A 58 -5.90 -7.33 2.04
CA GLY A 58 -4.92 -8.41 2.26
C GLY A 58 -4.48 -9.19 1.02
N ASP A 59 -4.88 -8.76 -0.18
CA ASP A 59 -4.53 -9.44 -1.44
C ASP A 59 -3.37 -8.75 -2.19
N PHE A 60 -2.16 -9.20 -1.88
CA PHE A 60 -0.91 -8.72 -2.49
C PHE A 60 -0.52 -9.49 -3.76
N SER A 61 -1.42 -10.28 -4.36
CA SER A 61 -1.08 -11.06 -5.57
C SER A 61 -0.93 -10.21 -6.83
N ASP A 62 -1.54 -9.03 -6.87
CA ASP A 62 -1.53 -8.14 -8.04
C ASP A 62 -0.38 -7.11 -8.01
N ILE A 63 0.27 -6.90 -6.86
CA ILE A 63 1.39 -5.96 -6.75
C ILE A 63 2.72 -6.66 -7.08
N SER A 64 3.52 -6.01 -7.91
CA SER A 64 4.89 -6.42 -8.23
C SER A 64 5.86 -5.38 -7.70
N ILE A 65 6.86 -5.83 -6.96
CA ILE A 65 7.95 -5.01 -6.43
C ILE A 65 9.24 -5.74 -6.75
N GLU A 66 10.02 -5.16 -7.64
CA GLU A 66 11.27 -5.73 -8.12
C GLU A 66 12.35 -4.66 -8.13
N THR A 67 13.60 -5.08 -7.96
CA THR A 67 14.76 -4.20 -8.13
C THR A 67 15.54 -4.69 -9.34
N ASP A 68 15.65 -3.85 -10.37
CA ASP A 68 16.39 -4.16 -11.59
C ASP A 68 17.35 -3.00 -11.92
N ASP A 69 18.62 -3.31 -12.17
CA ASP A 69 19.68 -2.34 -12.49
C ASP A 69 19.74 -1.08 -11.57
N GLY A 70 19.48 -1.27 -10.26
CA GLY A 70 19.47 -0.18 -9.29
C GLY A 70 18.21 0.69 -9.30
N GLU A 71 17.18 0.31 -10.04
CA GLU A 71 15.86 0.92 -10.06
C GLU A 71 14.85 0.05 -9.30
N LEU A 72 14.10 0.66 -8.38
CA LEU A 72 12.98 0.01 -7.69
C LEU A 72 11.72 0.16 -8.55
N GLN A 73 11.30 -0.93 -9.17
CA GLN A 73 10.09 -0.98 -9.99
C GLN A 73 8.91 -1.41 -9.13
N ILE A 74 7.95 -0.50 -8.97
CA ILE A 74 6.73 -0.72 -8.18
C ILE A 74 5.56 -0.70 -9.16
N GLY A 75 4.91 -1.85 -9.33
CA GLY A 75 3.93 -2.06 -10.38
C GLY A 75 2.71 -2.86 -9.95
N ARG A 76 1.70 -2.89 -10.82
CA ARG A 76 0.59 -3.85 -10.75
C ARG A 76 0.54 -4.68 -12.02
N GLU A 77 0.61 -6.00 -11.88
CA GLU A 77 0.61 -6.92 -13.03
C GLU A 77 -0.66 -6.76 -13.86
N SER A 78 -1.83 -6.72 -13.22
CA SER A 78 -3.10 -6.59 -13.94
C SER A 78 -3.18 -5.27 -14.71
N LEU A 79 -2.66 -4.17 -14.18
CA LEU A 79 -2.75 -2.87 -14.83
C LEU A 79 -1.73 -2.69 -15.95
N GLY A 80 -0.54 -3.28 -15.81
CA GLY A 80 0.44 -3.37 -16.90
C GLY A 80 -0.16 -4.10 -18.12
N PHE A 81 -0.80 -5.24 -17.88
CA PHE A 81 -1.49 -5.99 -18.92
C PHE A 81 -2.71 -5.22 -19.48
N LEU A 82 -3.51 -4.59 -18.63
CA LEU A 82 -4.70 -3.84 -19.07
C LEU A 82 -4.37 -2.61 -19.93
N LYS A 83 -3.19 -1.98 -19.73
CA LYS A 83 -2.68 -0.91 -20.61
C LYS A 83 -2.47 -1.41 -22.04
N SER A 84 -2.04 -2.67 -22.21
CA SER A 84 -1.89 -3.31 -23.53
C SER A 84 -3.23 -3.59 -24.22
N LEU A 85 -4.30 -3.78 -23.44
CA LEU A 85 -5.64 -4.13 -23.93
C LEU A 85 -6.56 -2.92 -24.23
N ARG A 86 -6.05 -1.69 -24.26
CA ARG A 86 -6.87 -0.45 -24.37
C ARG A 86 -8.01 -0.39 -23.33
N ALA A 87 -7.80 -0.92 -22.14
CA ALA A 87 -8.77 -0.79 -21.06
C ALA A 87 -8.87 0.69 -20.61
N ASN A 88 -10.06 1.12 -20.21
CA ASN A 88 -10.25 2.47 -19.67
C ASN A 88 -9.77 2.50 -18.22
N LEU A 89 -8.54 3.00 -18.02
CA LEU A 89 -7.96 3.22 -16.69
C LEU A 89 -8.27 4.63 -16.22
N HIS A 90 -8.82 4.74 -15.02
CA HIS A 90 -9.07 6.01 -14.35
C HIS A 90 -8.43 5.98 -12.97
N VAL A 91 -7.59 6.96 -12.69
CA VAL A 91 -6.85 7.08 -11.43
C VAL A 91 -7.15 8.46 -10.88
N ASP A 92 -7.81 8.50 -9.72
CA ASP A 92 -8.12 9.73 -9.00
C ASP A 92 -7.45 9.68 -7.62
N LEU A 93 -6.96 10.82 -7.15
CA LEU A 93 -6.58 11.00 -5.75
C LEU A 93 -7.67 11.82 -5.06
N VAL A 94 -8.35 11.25 -4.07
CA VAL A 94 -9.45 11.91 -3.34
C VAL A 94 -9.12 11.89 -1.85
N GLU A 95 -8.96 13.06 -1.24
CA GLU A 95 -8.66 13.20 0.20
C GLU A 95 -7.38 12.43 0.65
N GLY A 96 -6.43 12.24 -0.27
CA GLY A 96 -5.21 11.47 -0.03
C GLY A 96 -5.36 9.97 -0.26
N ASP A 97 -6.56 9.48 -0.56
CA ASP A 97 -6.83 8.10 -0.94
C ASP A 97 -6.79 7.93 -2.46
N LEU A 98 -6.05 6.90 -2.89
CA LEU A 98 -5.95 6.56 -4.30
C LEU A 98 -7.16 5.74 -4.74
N ARG A 99 -7.88 6.22 -5.74
CA ARG A 99 -9.02 5.54 -6.36
C ARG A 99 -8.66 5.10 -7.76
N VAL A 100 -8.47 3.80 -7.91
CA VAL A 100 -8.21 3.18 -9.21
C VAL A 100 -9.50 2.55 -9.72
N LYS A 101 -9.88 2.84 -10.97
CA LYS A 101 -10.99 2.19 -11.68
C LYS A 101 -10.51 1.68 -13.02
N VAL A 102 -10.93 0.47 -13.36
CA VAL A 102 -10.71 -0.15 -14.68
C VAL A 102 -12.07 -0.46 -15.27
N ASN A 103 -12.37 0.11 -16.45
CA ASN A 103 -13.66 -0.05 -17.12
C ASN A 103 -14.85 0.27 -16.17
N GLY A 104 -14.70 1.32 -15.35
CA GLY A 104 -15.70 1.76 -14.38
C GLY A 104 -15.75 0.95 -13.08
N LYS A 105 -15.05 -0.19 -12.96
CA LYS A 105 -15.01 -1.00 -11.74
C LYS A 105 -13.86 -0.57 -10.83
N ARG A 106 -14.15 -0.32 -9.55
CA ARG A 106 -13.13 0.00 -8.53
C ARG A 106 -12.17 -1.17 -8.37
N LYS A 107 -10.89 -0.86 -8.26
CA LYS A 107 -9.79 -1.78 -7.97
C LYS A 107 -9.21 -1.47 -6.60
N PRO A 108 -8.56 -2.46 -5.95
CA PRO A 108 -7.85 -2.21 -4.71
C PRO A 108 -6.77 -1.15 -4.93
N SER A 109 -6.56 -0.34 -3.90
CA SER A 109 -5.51 0.66 -3.82
C SER A 109 -4.39 0.12 -2.96
N TYR A 110 -3.15 0.29 -3.42
CA TYR A 110 -1.95 -0.08 -2.71
C TYR A 110 -1.23 1.19 -2.26
N THR A 111 -0.82 1.21 -1.01
CA THR A 111 0.11 2.20 -0.47
C THR A 111 1.44 1.51 -0.27
N VAL A 112 2.50 2.00 -0.90
CA VAL A 112 3.85 1.47 -0.74
C VAL A 112 4.68 2.49 0.02
N ILE A 113 5.14 2.10 1.20
CA ILE A 113 6.03 2.87 2.04
C ILE A 113 7.45 2.41 1.70
N VAL A 114 8.22 3.33 1.13
CA VAL A 114 9.62 3.10 0.76
C VAL A 114 10.48 3.92 1.71
N THR A 115 11.26 3.24 2.52
CA THR A 115 12.29 3.85 3.37
C THR A 115 13.64 3.56 2.77
N SER A 116 14.48 4.58 2.58
CA SER A 116 15.89 4.36 2.20
C SER A 116 16.78 5.52 2.63
N PRO A 117 18.11 5.31 2.68
CA PRO A 117 19.06 6.43 2.73
C PRO A 117 18.76 7.38 1.57
N SER A 118 18.95 8.69 1.76
CA SER A 118 18.56 9.73 0.80
C SER A 118 18.95 9.36 -0.63
N ILE A 119 17.96 9.11 -1.50
CA ILE A 119 18.17 8.94 -2.93
C ILE A 119 18.22 10.31 -3.62
N SER A 120 19.04 10.41 -4.67
CA SER A 120 19.31 11.71 -5.32
C SER A 120 18.25 12.10 -6.35
N GLU A 121 17.44 11.17 -6.85
CA GLU A 121 16.42 11.42 -7.88
C GLU A 121 15.13 10.64 -7.60
N LEU A 122 14.00 11.36 -7.63
CA LEU A 122 12.62 10.84 -7.68
C LEU A 122 12.03 11.37 -8.99
N ASP A 123 11.78 10.51 -9.98
CA ASP A 123 11.20 10.89 -11.29
C ASP A 123 9.80 10.30 -11.45
#